data_AF-A0A7W1BA40-F1
#
_entry.id   AF-A0A7W1BA40-F1
#
_cell.length_a   1.000
_cell.length_b   1.000
_cell.length_c   1.000
_cell.angle_alpha   90.00
_cell.angle_beta   90.00
_cell.angle_gamma   90.00
#
_symmetry.space_group_name_H-M   'P 1'
#
loop_
_entity.id
_entity.type
_entity.pdbx_description
1 polymer ?
#
loop_
_entity_poly.entity_id
_entity_poly.type
_entity_poly.pdbx_seq_one_letter_code
_entity_poly.pdbx_strand_id
1 'polypeptide(L)'
;MTASNTISEANWKFHWRLTESAGIMVYLADYRGRRVLWEGSLPYVTVDHQRETMEVEQDAVEQHGPWWVPLGTRTLQGPVRVQSFRGGVELSASFETGPYHYTQLWRFHDDGRISPWLTIYGPGVHDQHTYHPHWRFDFDLDGARDDAFERFEEGRWQRVEHEGWFPYGGEADADGSVWRQVDFGSGASINVRPHSWDDAEMYAIRYHDGEWAPFSPRNNASEQPFPAAYVGAEALDGDDITLWYVAHVHFDQSFPYTAGPWIKVAGFE
;
A
#
# COMPACT_ATOMS: atom_id res chain seq x y z
N MET A 1 23.25 -4.60 11.93
CA MET A 1 23.11 -4.94 10.49
C MET A 1 22.28 -6.20 10.41
N THR A 2 20.97 -6.06 10.24
CA THR A 2 20.06 -7.17 9.92
C THR A 2 20.41 -7.64 8.50
N ALA A 3 20.67 -8.93 8.31
CA ALA A 3 20.93 -9.49 6.99
C ALA A 3 19.73 -9.20 6.08
N SER A 4 19.96 -8.51 4.96
CA SER A 4 18.93 -8.33 3.92
C SER A 4 18.63 -9.67 3.27
N ASN A 5 17.36 -10.06 3.23
CA ASN A 5 16.95 -11.28 2.53
C ASN A 5 16.70 -10.93 1.05
N THR A 6 17.25 -11.72 0.12
CA THR A 6 17.09 -11.52 -1.33
C THR A 6 16.30 -12.69 -1.92
N ILE A 7 15.38 -12.38 -2.83
CA ILE A 7 14.64 -13.36 -3.64
C ILE A 7 14.97 -13.11 -5.11
N SER A 8 15.11 -14.19 -5.89
CA SER A 8 15.32 -14.13 -7.34
C SER A 8 14.54 -15.25 -8.01
N GLU A 9 13.31 -14.96 -8.41
CA GLU A 9 12.34 -15.92 -8.93
C GLU A 9 11.31 -15.22 -9.82
N ALA A 10 10.69 -15.94 -10.78
CA ALA A 10 9.61 -15.42 -11.62
C ALA A 10 9.97 -14.12 -12.38
N ASN A 11 11.20 -14.03 -12.88
CA ASN A 11 11.77 -12.83 -13.51
C ASN A 11 11.93 -11.62 -12.57
N TRP A 12 11.66 -11.78 -11.28
CA TRP A 12 11.86 -10.76 -10.25
C TRP A 12 13.17 -10.99 -9.50
N LYS A 13 13.81 -9.89 -9.09
CA LYS A 13 14.85 -9.89 -8.08
C LYS A 13 14.55 -8.74 -7.12
N PHE A 14 14.45 -9.03 -5.83
CA PHE A 14 14.16 -8.01 -4.84
C PHE A 14 14.72 -8.36 -3.48
N HIS A 15 14.85 -7.34 -2.64
CA HIS A 15 15.23 -7.48 -1.25
C HIS A 15 14.00 -7.29 -0.37
N TRP A 16 14.01 -7.93 0.80
CA TRP A 16 12.97 -7.72 1.79
C TRP A 16 13.54 -7.74 3.21
N ARG A 17 12.81 -7.09 4.12
CA ARG A 17 13.07 -7.14 5.55
C ARG A 17 11.76 -7.03 6.33
N LEU A 18 11.73 -7.60 7.53
CA LEU A 18 10.70 -7.30 8.50
C LEU A 18 11.08 -6.01 9.24
N THR A 19 10.12 -5.10 9.39
CA THR A 19 10.30 -3.80 10.06
C THR A 19 9.65 -3.81 11.45
N GLU A 20 9.96 -2.79 12.25
CA GLU A 20 9.39 -2.64 13.59
C GLU A 20 7.91 -2.21 13.59
N SER A 21 7.39 -1.68 12.47
CA SER A 21 6.04 -1.09 12.41
C SER A 21 5.25 -1.24 11.10
N ALA A 22 5.89 -1.62 9.98
CA ALA A 22 5.29 -1.72 8.64
C ALA A 22 5.26 -3.15 8.05
N GLY A 23 5.55 -4.14 8.88
CA GLY A 23 5.58 -5.55 8.54
C GLY A 23 6.70 -5.86 7.55
N ILE A 24 6.37 -6.63 6.52
CA ILE A 24 7.25 -6.93 5.39
C ILE A 24 7.37 -5.68 4.52
N MET A 25 8.60 -5.19 4.42
CA MET A 25 9.00 -4.16 3.47
C MET A 25 9.79 -4.81 2.33
N VAL A 26 9.43 -4.50 1.09
CA VAL A 26 10.14 -4.89 -0.13
C VAL A 26 10.92 -3.68 -0.64
N TYR A 27 12.13 -3.88 -1.14
CA TYR A 27 12.95 -2.81 -1.69
C TYR A 27 13.89 -3.32 -2.80
N LEU A 28 14.29 -2.41 -3.67
CA LEU A 28 15.13 -2.66 -4.83
C LEU A 28 14.59 -3.82 -5.68
N ALA A 29 13.30 -3.76 -6.04
CA ALA A 29 12.66 -4.78 -6.84
C ALA A 29 12.84 -4.50 -8.33
N ASP A 30 13.52 -5.42 -8.99
CA ASP A 30 13.76 -5.44 -10.42
C ASP A 30 12.88 -6.51 -11.08
N TYR A 31 12.27 -6.19 -12.22
CA TYR A 31 11.58 -7.13 -13.09
C TYR A 31 12.33 -7.23 -14.42
N ARG A 32 12.69 -8.45 -14.84
CA ARG A 32 13.49 -8.71 -16.04
C ARG A 32 14.80 -7.89 -16.09
N GLY A 33 15.38 -7.62 -14.93
CA GLY A 33 16.66 -6.90 -14.80
C GLY A 33 16.55 -5.37 -14.87
N ARG A 34 15.34 -4.81 -14.89
CA ARG A 34 15.07 -3.37 -14.85
C ARG A 34 14.37 -3.00 -13.54
N ARG A 35 14.69 -1.83 -12.97
CA ARG A 35 14.12 -1.37 -11.70
C ARG A 35 12.64 -1.06 -11.87
N VAL A 36 11.83 -1.54 -10.93
CA VAL A 36 10.40 -1.24 -10.84
C VAL A 36 10.08 -0.49 -9.55
N LEU A 37 10.58 -0.97 -8.41
CA LEU A 37 10.21 -0.47 -7.09
C LEU A 37 11.48 -0.20 -6.28
N TRP A 38 11.67 1.03 -5.84
CA TRP A 38 12.71 1.37 -4.86
C TRP A 38 12.35 0.83 -3.48
N GLU A 39 11.14 1.13 -3.01
CA GLU A 39 10.62 0.69 -1.71
C GLU A 39 9.09 0.52 -1.73
N GLY A 40 8.59 -0.51 -1.06
CA GLY A 40 7.16 -0.71 -0.82
C GLY A 40 6.88 -1.28 0.57
N SER A 41 5.86 -0.77 1.24
CA SER A 41 5.48 -1.20 2.60
C SER A 41 4.00 -0.93 2.91
N LEU A 42 3.53 -1.45 4.05
CA LEU A 42 2.22 -1.14 4.63
C LEU A 42 2.48 -0.46 5.99
N PRO A 43 2.71 0.87 6.04
CA PRO A 43 3.19 1.53 7.25
C PRO A 43 2.30 1.36 8.47
N TYR A 44 0.98 1.34 8.27
CA TYR A 44 0.00 1.15 9.32
C TYR A 44 -1.36 0.77 8.73
N VAL A 45 -2.22 0.27 9.60
CA VAL A 45 -3.65 0.11 9.36
C VAL A 45 -4.37 1.02 10.36
N THR A 46 -5.24 1.91 9.90
CA THR A 46 -6.15 2.60 10.81
C THR A 46 -7.48 1.87 10.90
N VAL A 47 -8.14 1.98 12.06
CA VAL A 47 -9.47 1.41 12.31
C VAL A 47 -10.36 2.54 12.82
N ASP A 48 -11.33 2.94 12.01
CA ASP A 48 -12.32 3.94 12.39
C ASP A 48 -13.54 3.25 13.00
N HIS A 49 -13.82 3.57 14.27
CA HIS A 49 -14.92 3.00 15.05
C HIS A 49 -16.12 3.93 15.02
N GLN A 50 -17.23 3.47 14.41
CA GLN A 50 -18.42 4.29 14.19
C GLN A 50 -19.37 4.36 15.40
N ARG A 51 -19.05 3.69 16.52
CA ARG A 51 -19.88 3.72 17.75
C ARG A 51 -19.47 4.85 18.69
N GLU A 52 -20.45 5.66 19.10
CA GLU A 52 -20.30 6.76 20.07
C GLU A 52 -20.11 6.28 21.52
N THR A 53 -20.40 5.02 21.84
CA THR A 53 -20.12 4.43 23.15
C THR A 53 -19.65 3.00 22.97
N MET A 54 -18.38 2.75 23.30
CA MET A 54 -17.98 1.39 23.65
C MET A 54 -18.62 1.10 25.00
N GLU A 55 -19.41 0.02 25.15
CA GLU A 55 -19.91 -0.38 26.46
C GLU A 55 -18.69 -0.81 27.31
N VAL A 56 -18.13 0.13 28.07
CA VAL A 56 -16.97 -0.11 28.90
C VAL A 56 -17.42 -0.66 30.26
N GLU A 57 -16.85 -1.81 30.67
CA GLU A 57 -16.61 -2.05 32.08
C GLU A 57 -15.83 -0.85 32.66
N GLN A 58 -16.51 -0.06 33.51
CA GLN A 58 -16.01 1.03 34.35
C GLN A 58 -14.49 1.27 34.29
N ASP A 59 -14.06 2.25 33.48
CA ASP A 59 -12.88 3.15 33.66
C ASP A 59 -12.18 3.64 32.37
N ALA A 60 -12.70 3.35 31.16
CA ALA A 60 -12.04 3.85 29.94
C ALA A 60 -12.51 5.28 29.57
N VAL A 61 -11.53 6.19 29.57
CA VAL A 61 -11.54 7.48 28.88
C VAL A 61 -12.16 7.33 27.49
N GLU A 62 -13.01 8.28 27.07
CA GLU A 62 -13.54 8.41 25.70
C GLU A 62 -12.43 8.23 24.66
N GLN A 63 -12.28 7.01 24.12
CA GLN A 63 -11.30 6.68 23.09
C GLN A 63 -11.96 6.76 21.71
N HIS A 64 -12.47 7.95 21.37
CA HIS A 64 -12.98 8.23 20.03
C HIS A 64 -11.84 8.68 19.12
N GLY A 65 -11.66 7.97 18.00
CA GLY A 65 -10.73 8.32 16.93
C GLY A 65 -10.18 7.08 16.24
N PRO A 66 -9.64 7.22 15.01
CA PRO A 66 -9.03 6.10 14.32
C PRO A 66 -7.87 5.57 15.16
N TRP A 67 -7.96 4.30 15.57
CA TRP A 67 -6.84 3.59 16.19
C TRP A 67 -5.89 3.16 15.09
N TRP A 68 -4.59 3.07 15.37
CA TRP A 68 -3.64 2.51 14.43
C TRP A 68 -3.01 1.24 14.97
N VAL A 69 -2.80 0.28 14.09
CA VAL A 69 -2.19 -1.00 14.41
C VAL A 69 -0.80 -1.07 13.78
N PRO A 70 0.28 -1.08 14.59
CA PRO A 70 1.61 -1.33 14.07
C PRO A 70 1.76 -2.82 13.71
N LEU A 71 2.16 -3.09 12.47
CA LEU A 71 2.47 -4.44 12.03
C LEU A 71 3.98 -4.61 12.16
N GLY A 72 4.47 -5.32 13.15
CA GLY A 72 5.90 -5.31 13.43
C GLY A 72 6.39 -6.54 14.15
N THR A 73 7.68 -6.56 14.48
CA THR A 73 8.33 -7.65 15.21
C THR A 73 7.61 -8.02 16.51
N ARG A 74 6.98 -7.04 17.18
CA ARG A 74 6.24 -7.25 18.44
C ARG A 74 4.85 -7.88 18.26
N THR A 75 4.25 -7.72 17.08
CA THR A 75 2.89 -8.19 16.78
C THR A 75 2.92 -9.40 15.85
N LEU A 76 4.09 -9.77 15.33
CA LEU A 76 4.32 -10.90 14.45
C LEU A 76 3.95 -12.24 15.11
N GLN A 77 3.18 -13.05 14.38
CA GLN A 77 2.80 -14.41 14.73
C GLN A 77 3.53 -15.41 13.83
N GLY A 78 4.57 -16.04 14.39
CA GLY A 78 5.39 -17.03 13.68
C GLY A 78 6.42 -16.43 12.72
N PRO A 79 7.08 -17.26 11.88
CA PRO A 79 8.08 -16.77 10.94
C PRO A 79 7.43 -16.14 9.70
N VAL A 80 8.17 -15.21 9.07
CA VAL A 80 7.86 -14.81 7.69
C VAL A 80 8.03 -16.02 6.78
N ARG A 81 7.02 -16.29 5.94
CA ARG A 81 7.04 -17.38 4.97
C ARG A 81 7.37 -16.85 3.59
N VAL A 82 8.17 -17.62 2.84
CA VAL A 82 8.42 -17.42 1.42
C VAL A 82 8.00 -18.69 0.71
N GLN A 83 7.13 -18.59 -0.28
CA GLN A 83 6.59 -19.74 -0.98
C GLN A 83 6.47 -19.47 -2.48
N SER A 84 7.10 -20.34 -3.28
CA SER A 84 6.88 -20.39 -4.72
C SER A 84 5.49 -20.93 -5.04
N PHE A 85 4.88 -20.41 -6.10
CA PHE A 85 3.64 -20.94 -6.68
C PHE A 85 3.76 -20.97 -8.20
N ARG A 86 2.77 -21.57 -8.88
CA ARG A 86 2.78 -21.60 -10.34
C ARG A 86 2.68 -20.18 -10.90
N GLY A 87 3.78 -19.70 -11.47
CA GLY A 87 3.88 -18.37 -12.07
C GLY A 87 4.19 -17.25 -11.08
N GLY A 88 4.83 -17.53 -9.95
CA GLY A 88 5.25 -16.48 -9.03
C GLY A 88 5.81 -16.94 -7.68
N VAL A 89 6.07 -15.96 -6.82
CA VAL A 89 6.53 -16.14 -5.43
C VAL A 89 5.72 -15.26 -4.49
N GLU A 90 5.43 -15.76 -3.30
CA GLU A 90 4.72 -15.06 -2.23
C GLU A 90 5.61 -14.90 -0.99
N LEU A 91 5.60 -13.71 -0.38
CA LEU A 91 5.97 -13.51 1.00
C LEU A 91 4.71 -13.30 1.85
N SER A 92 4.64 -13.93 3.01
CA SER A 92 3.55 -13.70 3.95
C SER A 92 4.00 -13.65 5.41
N ALA A 93 3.35 -12.80 6.19
CA ALA A 93 3.52 -12.66 7.64
C ALA A 93 2.18 -12.41 8.30
N SER A 94 1.92 -13.09 9.42
CA SER A 94 0.70 -12.91 10.21
C SER A 94 0.99 -12.03 11.42
N PHE A 95 0.04 -11.17 11.80
CA PHE A 95 0.17 -10.22 12.89
C PHE A 95 -1.10 -10.24 13.76
N GLU A 96 -0.91 -10.03 15.06
CA GLU A 96 -1.98 -9.94 16.06
C GLU A 96 -1.72 -8.76 16.99
N THR A 97 -2.72 -7.91 17.17
CA THR A 97 -2.69 -6.76 18.09
C THR A 97 -4.04 -6.64 18.76
N GLY A 98 -4.15 -7.10 20.01
CA GLY A 98 -5.43 -7.19 20.68
C GLY A 98 -6.42 -8.02 19.84
N PRO A 99 -7.63 -7.52 19.54
CA PRO A 99 -8.63 -8.27 18.77
C PRO A 99 -8.42 -8.24 17.24
N TYR A 100 -7.37 -7.57 16.75
CA TYR A 100 -7.14 -7.39 15.32
C TYR A 100 -6.08 -8.36 14.80
N HIS A 101 -6.46 -9.19 13.83
CA HIS A 101 -5.59 -10.20 13.23
C HIS A 101 -5.47 -9.96 11.73
N TYR A 102 -4.24 -10.02 11.23
CA TYR A 102 -3.91 -9.71 9.86
C TYR A 102 -2.94 -10.73 9.28
N THR A 103 -3.02 -10.97 7.97
CA THR A 103 -1.94 -11.57 7.20
C THR A 103 -1.56 -10.60 6.09
N GLN A 104 -0.34 -10.09 6.15
CA GLN A 104 0.24 -9.28 5.07
C GLN A 104 0.86 -10.20 4.03
N LEU A 105 0.60 -9.92 2.75
CA LEU A 105 1.11 -10.67 1.61
C LEU A 105 1.78 -9.75 0.60
N TRP A 106 2.85 -10.24 -0.01
CA TRP A 106 3.44 -9.71 -1.23
C TRP A 106 3.54 -10.85 -2.25
N ARG A 107 2.78 -10.77 -3.35
CA ARG A 107 2.92 -11.71 -4.47
C ARG A 107 3.58 -11.04 -5.66
N PHE A 108 4.56 -11.71 -6.23
CA PHE A 108 5.23 -11.33 -7.47
C PHE A 108 4.98 -12.40 -8.51
N HIS A 109 4.40 -12.01 -9.64
CA HIS A 109 4.03 -12.93 -10.72
C HIS A 109 5.01 -12.84 -11.89
N ASP A 110 5.21 -13.95 -12.59
CA ASP A 110 6.14 -14.08 -13.72
C ASP A 110 5.80 -13.20 -14.93
N ASP A 111 4.57 -12.71 -14.99
CA ASP A 111 4.07 -11.78 -15.98
C ASP A 111 4.26 -10.30 -15.59
N GLY A 112 4.86 -9.99 -14.44
CA GLY A 112 5.10 -8.62 -13.99
C GLY A 112 3.97 -8.03 -13.14
N ARG A 113 3.04 -8.84 -12.64
CA ARG A 113 2.09 -8.39 -11.63
C ARG A 113 2.70 -8.40 -10.24
N ILE A 114 2.33 -7.41 -9.43
CA ILE A 114 2.60 -7.34 -7.99
C ILE A 114 1.25 -7.28 -7.28
N SER A 115 1.08 -8.04 -6.20
CA SER A 115 -0.12 -8.01 -5.36
C SER A 115 0.25 -7.86 -3.89
N PRO A 116 0.41 -6.61 -3.40
CA PRO A 116 0.55 -6.32 -1.98
C PRO A 116 -0.84 -6.31 -1.33
N TRP A 117 -1.10 -7.27 -0.46
CA TRP A 117 -2.43 -7.47 0.13
C TRP A 117 -2.38 -7.60 1.64
N LEU A 118 -3.50 -7.29 2.26
CA LEU A 118 -3.76 -7.53 3.67
C LEU A 118 -5.04 -8.33 3.82
N THR A 119 -4.94 -9.56 4.31
CA THR A 119 -6.10 -10.34 4.75
C THR A 119 -6.41 -9.97 6.20
N ILE A 120 -7.63 -9.51 6.46
CA ILE A 120 -8.14 -9.09 7.77
C ILE A 120 -9.13 -10.14 8.26
N TYR A 121 -8.92 -10.69 9.45
CA TYR A 121 -9.73 -11.81 9.97
C TYR A 121 -9.92 -11.84 11.48
N GLY A 122 -9.37 -10.87 12.22
CA GLY A 122 -9.68 -10.72 13.65
C GLY A 122 -11.13 -10.25 13.85
N PRO A 123 -11.77 -10.59 14.99
CA PRO A 123 -13.14 -10.18 15.29
C PRO A 123 -13.29 -8.65 15.42
N GLY A 124 -12.20 -7.90 15.61
CA GLY A 124 -12.27 -6.49 15.95
C GLY A 124 -12.92 -6.27 17.33
N VAL A 125 -13.25 -5.03 17.64
CA VAL A 125 -13.86 -4.68 18.94
C VAL A 125 -15.39 -4.76 18.91
N HIS A 126 -16.00 -4.46 17.77
CA HIS A 126 -17.43 -4.58 17.51
C HIS A 126 -17.64 -4.75 15.99
N ASP A 127 -18.88 -4.64 15.49
CA ASP A 127 -19.23 -4.89 14.09
C ASP A 127 -19.45 -3.62 13.24
N GLN A 128 -19.00 -2.47 13.73
CA GLN A 128 -19.27 -1.15 13.13
C GLN A 128 -17.98 -0.34 13.01
N HIS A 129 -17.05 -0.84 12.22
CA HIS A 129 -15.77 -0.16 12.00
C HIS A 129 -15.30 -0.38 10.57
N THR A 130 -14.43 0.53 10.13
CA THR A 130 -13.79 0.48 8.82
C THR A 130 -12.30 0.35 9.00
N TYR A 131 -11.68 -0.61 8.32
CA TYR A 131 -10.23 -0.71 8.26
C TYR A 131 -9.71 0.08 7.06
N HIS A 132 -8.60 0.79 7.27
CA HIS A 132 -7.89 1.49 6.21
C HIS A 132 -6.44 1.01 6.16
N PRO A 133 -6.12 -0.03 5.38
CA PRO A 133 -4.74 -0.41 5.10
C PRO A 133 -4.09 0.65 4.22
N HIS A 134 -3.03 1.29 4.71
CA HIS A 134 -2.28 2.29 3.97
C HIS A 134 -1.02 1.66 3.39
N TRP A 135 -0.94 1.53 2.07
CA TRP A 135 0.25 1.06 1.37
C TRP A 135 1.03 2.24 0.81
N ARG A 136 2.35 2.26 0.98
CA ARG A 136 3.26 3.25 0.39
C ARG A 136 4.14 2.56 -0.64
N PHE A 137 4.25 3.14 -1.83
CA PHE A 137 5.09 2.69 -2.91
C PHE A 137 5.95 3.83 -3.44
N ASP A 138 7.18 3.50 -3.72
CA ASP A 138 8.19 4.35 -4.33
C ASP A 138 8.67 3.61 -5.58
N PHE A 139 8.01 3.89 -6.71
CA PHE A 139 8.29 3.23 -7.98
C PHE A 139 9.34 4.03 -8.74
N ASP A 140 10.43 3.35 -9.12
CA ASP A 140 11.55 3.91 -9.86
C ASP A 140 11.64 3.22 -11.23
N LEU A 141 10.76 3.55 -12.17
CA LEU A 141 10.71 2.84 -13.45
C LEU A 141 11.88 3.26 -14.35
N ASP A 142 12.95 2.46 -14.37
CA ASP A 142 14.23 2.81 -15.00
C ASP A 142 14.95 4.06 -14.42
N GLY A 143 14.47 4.58 -13.29
CA GLY A 143 15.03 5.74 -12.62
C GLY A 143 13.97 6.41 -11.74
N ALA A 144 14.40 7.42 -10.97
CA ALA A 144 13.54 8.24 -10.11
C ALA A 144 13.14 9.58 -10.79
N ARG A 145 13.21 9.63 -12.11
CA ARG A 145 13.04 10.85 -12.90
C ARG A 145 12.19 10.50 -14.10
N ASP A 146 11.69 11.53 -14.78
CA ASP A 146 10.84 11.35 -15.95
C ASP A 146 9.52 10.63 -15.64
N ASP A 147 9.10 10.66 -14.37
CA ASP A 147 7.83 10.10 -13.93
C ASP A 147 6.67 11.08 -14.12
N ALA A 148 5.48 10.51 -14.31
CA ALA A 148 4.22 11.23 -14.28
C ALA A 148 3.14 10.34 -13.69
N PHE A 149 2.28 10.92 -12.87
CA PHE A 149 1.08 10.26 -12.39
C PHE A 149 -0.09 10.56 -13.32
N GLU A 150 -0.87 9.54 -13.65
CA GLU A 150 -2.09 9.66 -14.45
C GLU A 150 -3.24 8.88 -13.82
N ARG A 151 -4.45 9.41 -13.99
CA ARG A 151 -5.70 8.76 -13.59
C ARG A 151 -6.62 8.61 -14.79
N PHE A 152 -7.40 7.55 -14.83
CA PHE A 152 -8.35 7.32 -15.90
C PHE A 152 -9.71 7.94 -15.56
N GLU A 153 -10.08 8.99 -16.27
CA GLU A 153 -11.34 9.72 -16.08
C GLU A 153 -11.82 10.30 -17.42
N GLU A 154 -13.15 10.37 -17.59
CA GLU A 154 -13.80 10.81 -18.82
C GLU A 154 -13.39 9.97 -20.04
N GLY A 155 -13.17 8.66 -19.82
CA GLY A 155 -12.79 7.71 -20.87
C GLY A 155 -11.37 7.86 -21.42
N ARG A 156 -10.48 8.56 -20.73
CA ARG A 156 -9.07 8.70 -21.12
C ARG A 156 -8.14 8.84 -19.92
N TRP A 157 -6.85 8.58 -20.14
CA TRP A 157 -5.80 8.91 -19.18
C TRP A 157 -5.62 10.43 -19.10
N GLN A 158 -5.65 10.96 -17.87
CA GLN A 158 -5.42 12.36 -17.56
C GLN A 158 -4.16 12.49 -16.71
N ARG A 159 -3.22 13.31 -17.20
CA ARG A 159 -1.99 13.64 -16.46
C ARG A 159 -2.33 14.53 -15.29
N VAL A 160 -1.78 14.19 -14.14
CA VAL A 160 -1.91 14.93 -12.89
C VAL A 160 -0.68 15.82 -12.73
N GLU A 161 -0.89 17.13 -12.69
CA GLU A 161 0.21 18.10 -12.66
C GLU A 161 0.82 18.26 -11.27
N HIS A 162 0.00 18.17 -10.22
CA HIS A 162 0.39 18.48 -8.84
C HIS A 162 -0.02 17.37 -7.89
N GLU A 163 0.63 17.34 -6.73
CA GLU A 163 0.29 16.43 -5.63
C GLU A 163 -1.21 16.47 -5.31
N GLY A 164 -1.75 15.34 -4.85
CA GLY A 164 -3.17 15.31 -4.54
C GLY A 164 -3.70 14.00 -4.01
N TRP A 165 -5.02 14.03 -3.81
CA TRP A 165 -5.86 12.91 -3.40
C TRP A 165 -6.81 12.56 -4.56
N PHE A 166 -6.83 11.28 -4.91
CA PHE A 166 -7.50 10.76 -6.11
C PHE A 166 -8.33 9.51 -5.73
N PRO A 167 -9.58 9.69 -5.27
CA PRO A 167 -10.46 8.56 -4.96
C PRO A 167 -10.85 7.79 -6.22
N TYR A 168 -11.16 6.50 -6.08
CA TYR A 168 -11.68 5.70 -7.18
C TYR A 168 -13.10 6.17 -7.54
N GLY A 169 -13.25 6.80 -8.70
CA GLY A 169 -14.52 7.35 -9.18
C GLY A 169 -15.44 6.37 -9.92
N GLY A 170 -15.10 5.07 -9.98
CA GLY A 170 -15.86 4.07 -10.73
C GLY A 170 -15.45 3.89 -12.20
N GLU A 171 -14.52 4.71 -12.71
CA GLU A 171 -13.99 4.60 -14.08
C GLU A 171 -12.66 3.84 -14.12
N ALA A 172 -12.46 3.08 -15.19
CA ALA A 172 -11.23 2.34 -15.45
C ALA A 172 -11.01 2.17 -16.95
N ASP A 173 -9.77 1.94 -17.37
CA ASP A 173 -9.44 1.65 -18.76
C ASP A 173 -9.93 0.26 -19.21
N ALA A 174 -9.61 -0.12 -20.45
CA ALA A 174 -10.04 -1.40 -21.02
C ALA A 174 -9.48 -2.64 -20.27
N ASP A 175 -8.36 -2.49 -19.56
CA ASP A 175 -7.73 -3.54 -18.75
C ASP A 175 -8.18 -3.47 -17.27
N GLY A 176 -8.99 -2.46 -16.92
CA GLY A 176 -9.50 -2.19 -15.60
C GLY A 176 -8.55 -1.39 -14.71
N SER A 177 -7.55 -0.73 -15.28
CA SER A 177 -6.62 0.14 -14.55
C SER A 177 -7.25 1.50 -14.27
N VAL A 178 -7.05 2.03 -13.06
CA VAL A 178 -7.64 3.29 -12.60
C VAL A 178 -6.57 4.37 -12.53
N TRP A 179 -5.40 4.01 -12.00
CA TRP A 179 -4.26 4.90 -11.85
C TRP A 179 -3.04 4.30 -12.51
N ARG A 180 -2.09 5.15 -12.90
CA ARG A 180 -0.77 4.69 -13.30
C ARG A 180 0.31 5.72 -13.01
N GLN A 181 1.52 5.22 -12.80
CA GLN A 181 2.75 6.01 -12.95
C GLN A 181 3.40 5.60 -14.26
N VAL A 182 3.83 6.58 -15.04
CA VAL A 182 4.49 6.40 -16.33
C VAL A 182 5.84 7.07 -16.27
N ASP A 183 6.91 6.34 -16.60
CA ASP A 183 8.19 6.93 -16.94
C ASP A 183 8.15 7.28 -18.43
N PHE A 184 8.17 8.57 -18.78
CA PHE A 184 8.08 9.02 -20.17
C PHE A 184 9.41 8.97 -20.92
N GLY A 185 10.54 8.78 -20.22
CA GLY A 185 11.85 8.59 -20.83
C GLY A 185 11.98 7.23 -21.53
N SER A 186 11.42 6.19 -20.91
CA SER A 186 11.43 4.78 -21.34
C SER A 186 10.09 4.33 -21.93
N GLY A 187 8.99 5.01 -21.57
CA GLY A 187 7.62 4.59 -21.88
C GLY A 187 7.10 3.45 -20.99
N ALA A 188 7.83 3.09 -19.93
CA ALA A 188 7.38 2.10 -18.96
C ALA A 188 6.28 2.65 -18.06
N SER A 189 5.47 1.74 -17.50
CA SER A 189 4.44 2.16 -16.56
C SER A 189 4.13 1.10 -15.50
N ILE A 190 3.68 1.58 -14.35
CA ILE A 190 2.96 0.80 -13.34
C ILE A 190 1.48 1.15 -13.44
N ASN A 191 0.66 0.15 -13.76
CA ASN A 191 -0.80 0.29 -13.78
C ASN A 191 -1.38 -0.28 -12.48
N VAL A 192 -2.30 0.46 -11.86
CA VAL A 192 -2.86 0.17 -10.54
C VAL A 192 -4.38 0.17 -10.60
N ARG A 193 -4.99 -0.77 -9.89
CA ARG A 193 -6.43 -0.79 -9.61
C ARG A 193 -6.72 -1.37 -8.24
N PRO A 194 -7.89 -1.10 -7.67
CA PRO A 194 -8.31 -1.78 -6.45
C PRO A 194 -8.44 -3.30 -6.66
N HIS A 195 -8.02 -4.10 -5.70
CA HIS A 195 -8.36 -5.52 -5.69
C HIS A 195 -9.88 -5.66 -5.51
N SER A 196 -10.52 -6.60 -6.20
CA SER A 196 -11.99 -6.84 -6.11
C SER A 196 -12.89 -5.60 -6.24
N TRP A 197 -12.36 -4.50 -6.81
CA TRP A 197 -13.02 -3.19 -6.85
C TRP A 197 -13.37 -2.64 -5.47
N ASP A 198 -12.46 -2.82 -4.50
CA ASP A 198 -12.49 -2.18 -3.18
C ASP A 198 -12.80 -0.67 -3.33
N ASP A 199 -13.54 -0.11 -2.38
CA ASP A 199 -13.51 1.34 -2.17
C ASP A 199 -12.08 1.73 -1.78
N ALA A 200 -11.49 2.63 -2.54
CA ALA A 200 -10.07 2.92 -2.45
C ALA A 200 -9.73 4.31 -2.99
N GLU A 201 -8.59 4.81 -2.55
CA GLU A 201 -8.04 6.08 -2.98
C GLU A 201 -6.54 5.99 -3.18
N MET A 202 -6.03 6.86 -4.04
CA MET A 202 -4.61 7.07 -4.28
C MET A 202 -4.22 8.47 -3.86
N TYR A 203 -3.07 8.61 -3.22
CA TYR A 203 -2.37 9.87 -3.10
C TYR A 203 -1.10 9.79 -3.95
N ALA A 204 -0.86 10.82 -4.74
CA ALA A 204 0.40 10.99 -5.46
C ALA A 204 1.08 12.23 -4.87
N ILE A 205 2.29 12.04 -4.36
CA ILE A 205 3.09 13.09 -3.73
C ILE A 205 4.49 13.05 -4.32
N ARG A 206 5.17 14.20 -4.37
CA ARG A 206 6.56 14.26 -4.76
C ARG A 206 7.40 13.58 -3.68
N TYR A 207 8.35 12.76 -4.10
CA TYR A 207 9.26 12.14 -3.16
C TYR A 207 10.18 13.18 -2.50
N HIS A 208 10.32 13.09 -1.18
CA HIS A 208 11.39 13.73 -0.42
C HIS A 208 12.17 12.72 0.40
N ASP A 209 13.50 12.84 0.38
CA ASP A 209 14.35 12.07 1.27
C ASP A 209 14.01 12.41 2.73
N GLY A 210 13.80 11.39 3.55
CA GLY A 210 13.35 11.55 4.93
C GLY A 210 11.85 11.36 5.15
N GLU A 211 11.01 11.36 4.11
CA GLU A 211 9.58 11.03 4.19
C GLU A 211 9.34 9.52 4.19
N TRP A 212 9.96 8.88 5.19
CA TRP A 212 9.78 7.47 5.44
C TRP A 212 8.34 7.17 5.87
N ALA A 213 7.92 5.92 5.64
CA ALA A 213 6.74 5.33 6.28
C ALA A 213 6.66 5.77 7.75
N PRO A 214 5.69 6.61 8.12
CA PRO A 214 5.65 7.17 9.46
C PRO A 214 5.24 6.07 10.44
N PHE A 215 5.80 6.13 11.64
CA PHE A 215 5.48 5.17 12.71
C PHE A 215 4.04 5.30 13.24
N SER A 216 3.40 6.44 12.96
CA SER A 216 2.06 6.80 13.42
C SER A 216 1.33 7.49 12.26
N PRO A 217 0.00 7.34 12.15
CA PRO A 217 -0.79 8.05 11.15
C PRO A 217 -0.76 9.58 11.35
N ARG A 218 -0.30 10.08 12.49
CA ARG A 218 -0.13 11.52 12.76
C ARG A 218 1.30 11.85 13.16
N ASN A 219 1.81 12.99 12.73
CA ASN A 219 2.97 13.63 13.33
C ASN A 219 2.51 14.78 14.27
N ASN A 220 3.42 15.30 15.11
CA ASN A 220 3.11 16.44 15.98
C ASN A 220 3.07 17.79 15.22
N ALA A 221 3.19 17.79 13.89
CA ALA A 221 3.37 18.97 13.06
C ALA A 221 2.16 19.29 12.15
N SER A 222 1.27 18.33 11.90
CA SER A 222 0.06 18.50 11.09
C SER A 222 -1.22 18.10 11.83
N GLU A 223 -2.33 18.79 11.55
CA GLU A 223 -3.66 18.38 12.04
C GLU A 223 -4.22 17.18 11.25
N GLN A 224 -3.80 17.00 10.00
CA GLN A 224 -4.22 15.90 9.13
C GLN A 224 -3.39 14.62 9.36
N PRO A 225 -3.97 13.43 9.18
CA PRO A 225 -3.21 12.18 9.15
C PRO A 225 -2.44 12.02 7.83
N PHE A 226 -1.40 11.19 7.83
CA PHE A 226 -0.75 10.72 6.61
C PHE A 226 -1.66 9.75 5.84
N PRO A 227 -1.59 9.73 4.51
CA PRO A 227 -0.71 10.53 3.65
C PRO A 227 -1.21 11.95 3.35
N ALA A 228 -2.44 12.31 3.72
CA ALA A 228 -3.01 13.64 3.42
C ALA A 228 -2.14 14.80 3.94
N ALA A 229 -1.43 14.61 5.06
CA ALA A 229 -0.48 15.58 5.60
C ALA A 229 0.76 15.84 4.73
N TYR A 230 1.10 14.94 3.81
CA TYR A 230 2.18 15.14 2.83
C TYR A 230 1.71 15.90 1.58
N VAL A 231 0.40 15.95 1.32
CA VAL A 231 -0.12 16.61 0.13
C VAL A 231 0.07 18.12 0.26
N GLY A 232 0.91 18.68 -0.62
CA GLY A 232 1.16 20.09 -0.75
C GLY A 232 0.65 20.64 -2.09
N ALA A 233 1.49 21.45 -2.73
CA ALA A 233 1.22 22.07 -4.02
C ALA A 233 2.42 21.88 -4.98
N GLU A 234 3.23 20.85 -4.76
CA GLU A 234 4.38 20.59 -5.62
C GLU A 234 3.93 19.97 -6.95
N ALA A 235 4.74 20.20 -7.99
CA ALA A 235 4.54 19.56 -9.27
C ALA A 235 5.04 18.10 -9.20
N LEU A 236 4.33 17.21 -9.88
CA LEU A 236 4.70 15.78 -10.00
C LEU A 236 5.48 15.49 -11.30
N ASP A 237 5.27 16.30 -12.34
CA ASP A 237 5.74 16.00 -13.69
C ASP A 237 7.29 16.03 -13.80
N GLY A 238 7.88 14.88 -14.15
CA GLY A 238 9.31 14.69 -14.38
C GLY A 238 10.15 14.57 -13.11
N ASP A 239 9.50 14.54 -11.94
CA ASP A 239 10.10 14.35 -10.64
C ASP A 239 9.74 12.97 -10.07
N ASP A 240 10.48 12.54 -9.06
CA ASP A 240 10.24 11.30 -8.32
C ASP A 240 8.88 11.37 -7.58
N ILE A 241 8.07 10.30 -7.68
CA ILE A 241 6.70 10.25 -7.15
C ILE A 241 6.57 9.08 -6.17
N THR A 242 6.11 9.39 -4.96
CA THR A 242 5.61 8.38 -4.03
C THR A 242 4.09 8.25 -4.16
N LEU A 243 3.63 7.00 -4.27
CA LEU A 243 2.21 6.66 -4.30
C LEU A 243 1.77 6.06 -2.97
N TRP A 244 0.63 6.53 -2.46
CA TRP A 244 -0.05 5.91 -1.34
C TRP A 244 -1.42 5.37 -1.75
N TYR A 245 -1.60 4.06 -1.63
CA TYR A 245 -2.88 3.41 -1.83
C TYR A 245 -3.55 3.16 -0.49
N VAL A 246 -4.81 3.58 -0.36
CA VAL A 246 -5.62 3.32 0.84
C VAL A 246 -6.89 2.58 0.41
N ALA A 247 -7.12 1.41 0.98
CA ALA A 247 -8.39 0.68 0.82
C ALA A 247 -9.33 1.02 1.99
N HIS A 248 -10.63 1.00 1.76
CA HIS A 248 -11.67 1.22 2.79
C HIS A 248 -12.47 -0.08 2.95
N VAL A 249 -12.18 -0.84 4.01
CA VAL A 249 -12.79 -2.16 4.24
C VAL A 249 -13.77 -2.07 5.40
N HIS A 250 -15.06 -1.98 5.08
CA HIS A 250 -16.13 -1.99 6.08
C HIS A 250 -16.33 -3.38 6.66
N PHE A 251 -16.36 -3.48 7.99
CA PHE A 251 -16.62 -4.74 8.65
C PHE A 251 -18.06 -5.21 8.40
N ASP A 252 -18.21 -6.43 7.87
CA ASP A 252 -19.50 -7.07 7.61
C ASP A 252 -19.38 -8.61 7.53
N GLN A 253 -20.39 -9.27 6.94
CA GLN A 253 -20.44 -10.73 6.79
C GLN A 253 -19.43 -11.30 5.77
N SER A 254 -18.71 -10.46 5.03
CA SER A 254 -17.71 -10.90 4.04
C SER A 254 -16.36 -11.27 4.66
N PHE A 255 -16.19 -11.08 5.97
CA PHE A 255 -14.94 -11.40 6.66
C PHE A 255 -14.72 -12.92 6.79
N PRO A 256 -13.48 -13.42 6.61
CA PRO A 256 -12.24 -12.67 6.40
C PRO A 256 -12.14 -12.01 5.02
N TYR A 257 -11.64 -10.77 4.98
CA TYR A 257 -11.54 -9.97 3.76
C TYR A 257 -10.09 -9.74 3.36
N THR A 258 -9.78 -9.73 2.05
CA THR A 258 -8.44 -9.40 1.55
C THR A 258 -8.51 -8.15 0.70
N ALA A 259 -7.79 -7.12 1.11
CA ALA A 259 -7.76 -5.82 0.43
C ALA A 259 -6.32 -5.43 0.03
N GLY A 260 -6.23 -4.49 -0.91
CA GLY A 260 -4.96 -3.93 -1.40
C GLY A 260 -5.00 -3.72 -2.91
N PRO A 261 -3.98 -3.11 -3.50
CA PRO A 261 -4.00 -2.88 -4.93
C PRO A 261 -3.64 -4.15 -5.71
N TRP A 262 -4.10 -4.20 -6.95
CA TRP A 262 -3.51 -5.01 -8.00
C TRP A 262 -2.63 -4.11 -8.86
N ILE A 263 -1.38 -4.53 -9.08
CA ILE A 263 -0.37 -3.73 -9.76
C ILE A 263 0.22 -4.51 -10.93
N LYS A 264 0.47 -3.84 -12.07
CA LYS A 264 1.06 -4.44 -13.26
C LYS A 264 2.11 -3.54 -13.90
N VAL A 265 3.31 -4.09 -14.08
CA VAL A 265 4.37 -3.51 -14.90
C VAL A 265 4.03 -3.66 -16.38
N ALA A 266 4.21 -2.59 -17.15
CA ALA A 266 4.14 -2.59 -18.61
C ALA A 266 5.37 -1.88 -19.21
N GLY A 267 5.68 -2.14 -20.48
CA GLY A 267 6.85 -1.58 -21.18
C GLY A 267 8.20 -2.27 -20.86
N PHE A 268 8.15 -3.43 -20.19
CA PHE A 268 9.31 -4.25 -19.80
C PHE A 268 9.42 -5.54 -20.63
N GLU A 269 9.15 -5.45 -21.94
CA GLU A 269 9.26 -6.59 -22.86
C GLU A 269 10.69 -7.01 -23.14
#